data_AF-A0A8H6KHP9-F1
#
_entry.id   AF-A0A8H6KHP9-F1
#
_cell.length_a   1.000
_cell.length_b   1.000
_cell.length_c   1.000
_cell.angle_alpha   90.00
_cell.angle_beta   90.00
_cell.angle_gamma   90.00
#
_symmetry.space_group_name_H-M   'P 1'
#
loop_
_entity.id
_entity.type
_entity.pdbx_description
1 polymer ?
#
loop_
_entity_poly.entity_id
_entity_poly.type
_entity_poly.pdbx_seq_one_letter_code
_entity_poly.pdbx_strand_id
1 'polypeptide(L)'
;MKLLSLFTFESTFALLATFLQAEAFRTCGQRHDNFLDPPAVQRPRFRYWLPDGSVEPDVVKSDIRAAGDIGAGGVEFLPFYNYGGGLGPPPAGVNWSAYGFGTPPHLRLLTAALEAHNESGLAMDFSLGPNQGQGVPAEPDTEGLQWDLFAQTLSITAGGRLTGTIPVWGTGELVAAVSSLVISRANVSYNLSGVQGPTTVRYQDLVLDSESLEDITSSVSDRGELSAESSDHAASSGRQLFFCYQKLSGDKNLHFDSNRTESIWDRGSYTVDHFSSKGADTICDFWERYMFVDGVQDLLARVGNYGWEDSLEIRSTISWTPGLPDRFERMFGYDLRKYLPLVMFGNNNINLQNTEPGSTRCVLNTPDGGQGYVNDYHAALAEGYQ
;
A
#
# COMPACT_ATOMS: atom_id res chain seq x y z
N MET A 1 52.56 0.47 64.76
CA MET A 1 53.26 -0.83 64.95
C MET A 1 53.44 -1.43 63.56
N LYS A 2 54.62 -1.33 62.93
CA LYS A 2 55.75 -2.30 63.00
C LYS A 2 55.25 -3.75 62.76
N LEU A 3 55.78 -4.58 61.86
CA LEU A 3 56.91 -4.56 60.93
C LEU A 3 56.80 -5.88 60.10
N LEU A 4 57.20 -5.86 58.82
CA LEU A 4 58.10 -6.78 58.08
C LEU A 4 58.43 -8.17 58.71
N SER A 5 58.70 -9.28 58.02
CA SER A 5 59.24 -9.65 56.68
C SER A 5 59.37 -11.20 56.68
N LEU A 6 59.54 -11.95 55.58
CA LEU A 6 60.83 -12.22 54.92
C LEU A 6 60.60 -13.18 53.70
N PHE A 7 60.99 -12.81 52.47
CA PHE A 7 62.23 -13.16 51.69
C PHE A 7 61.97 -14.23 50.60
N THR A 8 62.00 -13.87 49.29
CA THR A 8 63.11 -14.00 48.28
C THR A 8 63.32 -15.42 47.73
N PHE A 9 63.84 -15.70 46.54
CA PHE A 9 63.95 -15.12 45.18
C PHE A 9 64.72 -16.21 44.38
N GLU A 10 64.77 -16.09 43.05
CA GLU A 10 65.70 -16.77 42.11
C GLU A 10 65.39 -18.20 41.62
N SER A 11 65.63 -18.60 40.36
CA SER A 11 66.05 -17.89 39.12
C SER A 11 66.06 -18.88 37.93
N THR A 12 65.59 -18.39 36.76
CA THR A 12 66.06 -18.61 35.35
C THR A 12 66.41 -19.99 34.79
N PHE A 13 65.82 -20.32 33.62
CA PHE A 13 66.45 -20.42 32.28
C PHE A 13 65.30 -20.50 31.24
N ALA A 14 65.01 -19.44 30.46
CA ALA A 14 65.43 -19.20 29.07
C ALA A 14 65.05 -20.38 28.13
N LEU A 15 64.35 -20.23 26.99
CA LEU A 15 64.69 -19.41 25.82
C LEU A 15 63.66 -19.73 24.70
N LEU A 16 63.47 -18.80 23.76
CA LEU A 16 62.98 -18.98 22.38
C LEU A 16 61.52 -19.42 22.13
N ALA A 17 60.66 -18.45 21.83
CA ALA A 17 59.88 -18.39 20.59
C ALA A 17 58.99 -17.14 20.60
N THR A 18 59.53 -15.97 20.25
CA THR A 18 58.71 -14.79 19.80
C THR A 18 59.61 -13.62 19.40
N PHE A 19 60.40 -13.79 18.34
CA PHE A 19 60.87 -12.67 17.53
C PHE A 19 61.05 -13.16 16.10
N LEU A 20 60.03 -12.92 15.28
CA LEU A 20 60.08 -12.60 13.84
C LEU A 20 58.73 -12.94 13.19
N GLN A 21 57.78 -12.01 13.33
CA GLN A 21 56.92 -11.61 12.22
C GLN A 21 56.39 -10.20 12.54
N ALA A 22 57.30 -9.24 12.36
CA ALA A 22 56.89 -8.00 11.69
C ALA A 22 56.34 -8.40 10.31
N GLU A 23 55.36 -7.64 9.81
CA GLU A 23 54.59 -7.87 8.58
C GLU A 23 53.37 -8.79 8.73
N ALA A 24 52.36 -8.29 9.44
CA ALA A 24 51.00 -8.17 8.91
C ALA A 24 50.12 -7.39 9.91
N PHE A 25 50.47 -6.13 10.19
CA PHE A 25 49.36 -5.17 10.30
C PHE A 25 48.76 -5.15 8.91
N ARG A 26 47.70 -5.97 8.72
CA ARG A 26 46.77 -5.79 7.61
C ARG A 26 46.54 -4.30 7.56
N THR A 27 46.87 -3.70 6.42
CA THR A 27 46.40 -2.38 6.06
C THR A 27 44.98 -2.28 6.59
N CYS A 28 44.77 -1.36 7.55
CA CYS A 28 43.44 -0.87 7.81
C CYS A 28 43.03 -0.30 6.45
N GLY A 29 42.34 -1.13 5.65
CA GLY A 29 41.99 -0.82 4.28
C GLY A 29 41.36 0.55 4.29
N GLN A 30 41.88 1.44 3.44
CA GLN A 30 41.56 2.86 3.35
C GLN A 30 40.25 3.19 4.08
N ARG A 31 40.37 3.78 5.29
CA ARG A 31 39.28 4.62 5.78
C ARG A 31 39.13 5.67 4.68
N HIS A 32 38.09 5.55 3.86
CA HIS A 32 37.61 6.67 3.08
C HIS A 32 37.15 7.70 4.11
N ASP A 33 38.08 8.54 4.55
CA ASP A 33 37.79 9.73 5.34
C ASP A 33 37.12 10.75 4.43
N ASN A 34 35.89 10.43 4.05
CA ASN A 34 35.00 11.32 3.32
C ASN A 34 34.20 12.17 4.33
N PHE A 35 34.66 12.32 5.57
CA PHE A 35 33.93 13.12 6.56
C PHE A 35 33.95 14.60 6.19
N LEU A 36 35.08 15.09 5.66
CA LEU A 36 35.24 16.48 5.21
C LEU A 36 34.65 16.72 3.80
N ASP A 37 34.54 15.68 2.99
CA ASP A 37 33.96 15.72 1.65
C ASP A 37 33.14 14.44 1.38
N PRO A 38 31.91 14.36 1.93
CA PRO A 38 31.08 13.17 1.75
C PRO A 38 30.69 12.99 0.29
N PRO A 39 30.63 11.76 -0.25
CA PRO A 39 30.12 11.52 -1.60
C PRO A 39 28.64 11.93 -1.70
N ALA A 40 28.17 12.21 -2.92
CA ALA A 40 26.80 12.66 -3.17
C ALA A 40 25.72 11.77 -2.52
N VAL A 41 25.91 10.45 -2.53
CA VAL A 41 24.97 9.49 -1.91
C VAL A 41 24.83 9.61 -0.39
N GLN A 42 25.75 10.30 0.29
CA GLN A 42 25.71 10.55 1.74
C GLN A 42 25.25 11.97 2.09
N ARG A 43 25.04 12.83 1.09
CA ARG A 43 24.56 14.20 1.28
C ARG A 43 23.03 14.24 1.25
N PRO A 44 22.39 15.24 1.91
CA PRO A 44 20.94 15.39 1.85
C PRO A 44 20.47 15.67 0.42
N ARG A 45 19.23 15.31 0.12
CA ARG A 45 18.57 15.62 -1.15
C ARG A 45 17.34 16.48 -0.90
N PHE A 46 16.95 17.23 -1.93
CA PHE A 46 15.71 18.01 -1.91
C PHE A 46 14.63 17.32 -2.72
N ARG A 47 13.40 17.29 -2.19
CA ARG A 47 12.25 16.84 -2.95
C ARG A 47 11.88 17.87 -4.01
N TYR A 48 11.88 17.47 -5.28
CA TYR A 48 11.71 18.37 -6.41
C TYR A 48 10.40 18.07 -7.14
N TRP A 49 9.36 18.84 -6.79
CA TRP A 49 8.00 18.67 -7.31
C TRP A 49 7.83 19.30 -8.69
N LEU A 50 7.43 18.47 -9.65
CA LEU A 50 7.15 18.88 -11.02
C LEU A 50 5.64 18.80 -11.30
N PRO A 51 5.05 19.81 -11.97
CA PRO A 51 3.62 19.82 -12.27
C PRO A 51 3.22 18.76 -13.31
N ASP A 52 4.07 18.54 -14.33
CA ASP A 52 4.02 17.49 -15.35
C ASP A 52 5.29 17.56 -16.24
N GLY A 53 5.32 16.83 -17.35
CA GLY A 53 6.40 16.84 -18.34
C GLY A 53 6.42 18.05 -19.29
N SER A 54 5.63 19.11 -19.06
CA SER A 54 5.67 20.35 -19.85
C SER A 54 6.77 21.33 -19.40
N VAL A 55 7.42 21.06 -18.27
CA VAL A 55 8.52 21.88 -17.75
C VAL A 55 9.72 21.87 -18.70
N GLU A 56 10.34 23.04 -18.88
CA GLU A 56 11.51 23.20 -19.73
C GLU A 56 12.72 22.42 -19.17
N PRO A 57 13.31 21.49 -19.94
CA PRO A 57 14.43 20.65 -19.48
C PRO A 57 15.64 21.44 -18.98
N ASP A 58 15.98 22.56 -19.63
CA ASP A 58 17.14 23.37 -19.25
C ASP A 58 16.98 24.02 -17.87
N VAL A 59 15.74 24.34 -17.47
CA VAL A 59 15.45 24.84 -16.12
C VAL A 59 15.71 23.73 -15.10
N VAL A 60 15.21 22.51 -15.35
CA VAL A 60 15.45 21.36 -14.48
C VAL A 60 16.94 21.05 -14.34
N LYS A 61 17.70 21.09 -15.45
CA LYS A 61 19.16 20.90 -15.42
C LYS A 61 19.85 21.97 -14.58
N SER A 62 19.42 23.23 -14.69
CA SER A 62 19.95 24.35 -13.92
C SER A 62 19.66 24.21 -12.43
N ASP A 63 18.44 23.83 -12.05
CA ASP A 63 18.02 23.65 -10.65
C ASP A 63 18.80 22.52 -9.97
N ILE A 64 19.01 21.39 -10.67
CA ILE A 64 19.78 20.25 -10.16
C ILE A 64 21.25 20.65 -9.91
N ARG A 65 21.86 21.38 -10.84
CA ARG A 65 23.23 21.91 -10.66
C ARG A 65 23.31 22.84 -9.45
N ALA A 66 22.36 23.77 -9.34
CA ALA A 66 22.30 24.73 -8.23
C ALA A 66 22.13 24.03 -6.87
N ALA A 67 21.36 22.93 -6.80
CA ALA A 67 21.28 22.11 -5.59
C ALA A 67 22.63 21.49 -5.22
N GLY A 68 23.37 20.98 -6.22
CA GLY A 68 24.75 20.48 -6.02
C GLY A 68 25.72 21.57 -5.53
N ASP A 69 25.65 22.77 -6.10
CA ASP A 69 26.51 23.91 -5.75
C ASP A 69 26.38 24.34 -4.28
N ILE A 70 25.22 24.10 -3.66
CA ILE A 70 24.99 24.36 -2.23
C ILE A 70 25.23 23.13 -1.32
N GLY A 71 25.75 22.04 -1.88
CA GLY A 71 26.16 20.85 -1.13
C GLY A 71 25.12 19.74 -1.01
N ALA A 72 24.04 19.77 -1.81
CA ALA A 72 23.12 18.64 -1.87
C ALA A 72 23.77 17.43 -2.57
N GLY A 73 23.24 16.24 -2.28
CA GLY A 73 23.58 15.00 -2.98
C GLY A 73 22.88 14.83 -4.32
N GLY A 74 21.90 15.68 -4.61
CA GLY A 74 21.00 15.59 -5.76
C GLY A 74 19.58 15.98 -5.35
N VAL A 75 18.60 15.55 -6.14
CA VAL A 75 17.18 15.75 -5.85
C VAL A 75 16.41 14.43 -5.87
N GLU A 76 15.25 14.44 -5.22
CA GLU A 76 14.21 13.43 -5.43
C GLU A 76 13.31 13.92 -6.57
N PHE A 77 13.47 13.36 -7.76
CA PHE A 77 12.67 13.70 -8.94
C PHE A 77 11.25 13.19 -8.74
N LEU A 78 10.29 14.11 -8.63
CA LEU A 78 8.89 13.77 -8.34
C LEU A 78 7.92 14.47 -9.31
N PRO A 79 7.30 13.73 -10.25
CA PRO A 79 6.14 14.20 -10.99
C PRO A 79 4.89 14.19 -10.08
N PHE A 80 4.54 15.37 -9.52
CA PHE A 80 3.67 15.50 -8.34
C PHE A 80 2.17 15.62 -8.66
N TYR A 81 1.81 16.32 -9.74
CA TYR A 81 0.41 16.45 -10.21
C TYR A 81 -0.59 16.94 -9.15
N ASN A 82 -0.24 17.97 -8.36
CA ASN A 82 -1.11 18.50 -7.30
C ASN A 82 -1.66 17.41 -6.36
N TYR A 83 -0.78 16.53 -5.88
CA TYR A 83 -1.17 15.39 -5.06
C TYR A 83 -2.10 14.42 -5.80
N GLY A 84 -1.71 14.07 -7.02
CA GLY A 84 -2.47 13.14 -7.86
C GLY A 84 -3.85 13.67 -8.27
N GLY A 85 -4.05 14.99 -8.28
CA GLY A 85 -5.34 15.66 -8.47
C GLY A 85 -6.07 16.02 -7.17
N GLY A 86 -5.61 15.54 -6.02
CA GLY A 86 -6.29 15.69 -4.74
C GLY A 86 -6.32 17.12 -4.18
N LEU A 87 -5.34 17.96 -4.52
CA LEU A 87 -5.31 19.38 -4.12
C LEU A 87 -6.06 20.30 -5.10
N GLY A 88 -6.48 19.78 -6.25
CA GLY A 88 -7.21 20.55 -7.25
C GLY A 88 -6.90 20.12 -8.69
N PRO A 89 -7.62 20.70 -9.66
CA PRO A 89 -7.44 20.39 -11.07
C PRO A 89 -6.03 20.75 -11.58
N PRO A 90 -5.65 20.29 -12.78
CA PRO A 90 -4.43 20.72 -13.43
C PRO A 90 -4.34 22.26 -13.47
N PRO A 91 -3.18 22.85 -13.12
CA PRO A 91 -2.95 24.28 -13.29
C PRO A 91 -3.16 24.73 -14.74
N ALA A 92 -3.40 26.02 -14.96
CA ALA A 92 -3.56 26.55 -16.31
C ALA A 92 -2.33 26.25 -17.19
N GLY A 93 -2.55 25.68 -18.37
CA GLY A 93 -1.49 25.31 -19.32
C GLY A 93 -0.93 23.89 -19.15
N VAL A 94 -1.29 23.19 -18.08
CA VAL A 94 -0.88 21.82 -17.78
C VAL A 94 -1.89 20.83 -18.37
N ASN A 95 -1.40 19.70 -18.90
CA ASN A 95 -2.26 18.64 -19.44
C ASN A 95 -1.70 17.26 -19.08
N TRP A 96 -2.22 16.69 -18.00
CA TRP A 96 -1.75 15.40 -17.47
C TRP A 96 -2.02 14.21 -18.41
N SER A 97 -2.92 14.35 -19.39
CA SER A 97 -3.11 13.36 -20.48
C SER A 97 -1.90 13.34 -21.43
N ALA A 98 -1.38 14.51 -21.78
CA ALA A 98 -0.34 14.67 -22.80
C ALA A 98 1.09 14.71 -22.23
N TYR A 99 1.23 15.14 -20.97
CA TYR A 99 2.51 15.35 -20.29
C TYR A 99 2.62 14.55 -18.98
N GLY A 100 1.68 13.63 -18.72
CA GLY A 100 1.65 12.79 -17.51
C GLY A 100 2.78 11.77 -17.43
N PHE A 101 2.80 11.02 -16.33
CA PHE A 101 3.86 10.05 -16.03
C PHE A 101 4.03 9.02 -17.15
N GLY A 102 5.26 8.79 -17.58
CA GLY A 102 5.59 7.86 -18.67
C GLY A 102 5.22 8.29 -20.08
N THR A 103 4.69 9.50 -20.27
CA THR A 103 4.52 10.07 -21.62
C THR A 103 5.87 10.49 -22.22
N PRO A 104 5.99 10.64 -23.56
CA PRO A 104 7.24 11.13 -24.17
C PRO A 104 7.75 12.46 -23.61
N PRO A 105 6.91 13.48 -23.31
CA PRO A 105 7.39 14.68 -22.61
C PRO A 105 7.95 14.42 -21.22
N HIS A 106 7.31 13.56 -20.42
CA HIS A 106 7.83 13.14 -19.12
C HIS A 106 9.21 12.48 -19.24
N LEU A 107 9.39 11.59 -20.22
CA LEU A 107 10.67 10.91 -20.47
C LEU A 107 11.78 11.89 -20.85
N ARG A 108 11.48 12.89 -21.69
CA ARG A 108 12.47 13.94 -22.01
C ARG A 108 12.94 14.67 -20.74
N LEU A 109 12.02 14.95 -19.83
CA LEU A 109 12.33 15.64 -18.58
C LEU A 109 13.13 14.74 -17.61
N LEU A 110 12.74 13.47 -17.49
CA LEU A 110 13.48 12.47 -16.71
C LEU A 110 14.91 12.29 -17.24
N THR A 111 15.09 12.15 -18.55
CA THR A 111 16.42 12.04 -19.18
C THR A 111 17.25 13.29 -18.90
N ALA A 112 16.68 14.48 -19.04
CA ALA A 112 17.39 15.73 -18.73
C ALA A 112 17.82 15.81 -17.26
N ALA A 113 16.97 15.37 -16.33
CA ALA A 113 17.30 15.32 -14.91
C ALA A 113 18.44 14.32 -14.64
N LEU A 114 18.38 13.12 -15.22
CA LEU A 114 19.42 12.10 -15.11
C LEU A 114 20.77 12.59 -15.67
N GLU A 115 20.76 13.23 -16.84
CA GLU A 115 21.95 13.83 -17.45
C GLU A 115 22.56 14.90 -16.53
N ALA A 116 21.75 15.80 -15.96
CA ALA A 116 22.24 16.83 -15.04
C ALA A 116 22.87 16.24 -13.77
N HIS A 117 22.30 15.17 -13.20
CA HIS A 117 22.93 14.46 -12.09
C HIS A 117 24.27 13.86 -12.49
N ASN A 118 24.34 13.22 -13.66
CA ASN A 118 25.57 12.60 -14.17
C ASN A 118 26.68 13.64 -14.43
N GLU A 119 26.34 14.75 -15.08
CA GLU A 119 27.26 15.86 -15.36
C GLU A 119 27.77 16.54 -14.08
N SER A 120 26.97 16.55 -13.02
CA SER A 120 27.28 17.23 -11.75
C SER A 120 27.87 16.31 -10.68
N GLY A 121 28.02 15.00 -10.98
CA GLY A 121 28.47 14.02 -9.99
C GLY A 121 27.51 13.83 -8.82
N LEU A 122 26.20 14.01 -9.06
CA LEU A 122 25.12 13.87 -8.08
C LEU A 122 24.39 12.52 -8.24
N ALA A 123 23.57 12.18 -7.26
CA ALA A 123 22.76 10.98 -7.24
C ALA A 123 21.26 11.32 -7.13
N MET A 124 20.45 10.68 -7.97
CA MET A 124 19.02 10.94 -8.10
C MET A 124 18.20 9.88 -7.37
N ASP A 125 17.30 10.33 -6.49
CA ASP A 125 16.20 9.50 -6.00
C ASP A 125 14.95 9.79 -6.85
N PHE A 126 14.03 8.86 -6.98
CA PHE A 126 12.87 9.01 -7.87
C PHE A 126 11.66 8.19 -7.42
N SER A 127 10.46 8.68 -7.70
CA SER A 127 9.23 7.93 -7.44
C SER A 127 9.02 6.83 -8.49
N LEU A 128 8.49 5.67 -8.06
CA LEU A 128 8.15 4.55 -8.97
C LEU A 128 6.92 4.84 -9.85
N GLY A 129 6.14 5.85 -9.51
CA GLY A 129 4.95 6.27 -10.24
C GLY A 129 4.75 7.78 -10.12
N PRO A 130 3.64 8.33 -10.63
CA PRO A 130 3.23 9.69 -10.31
C PRO A 130 3.01 9.83 -8.79
N ASN A 131 3.07 11.07 -8.29
CA ASN A 131 2.66 11.43 -6.93
C ASN A 131 3.33 10.56 -5.83
N GLN A 132 2.59 9.72 -5.10
CA GLN A 132 3.21 8.87 -4.07
C GLN A 132 3.82 7.58 -4.61
N GLY A 133 3.77 7.33 -5.92
CA GLY A 133 4.40 6.17 -6.55
C GLY A 133 3.58 4.89 -6.54
N GLN A 134 2.32 4.95 -6.11
CA GLN A 134 1.48 3.77 -5.81
C GLN A 134 0.72 3.21 -7.02
N GLY A 135 1.05 3.66 -8.23
CA GLY A 135 0.27 3.33 -9.40
C GLY A 135 0.94 3.74 -10.70
N VAL A 136 0.35 3.32 -11.81
CA VAL A 136 0.81 3.64 -13.16
C VAL A 136 -0.37 3.83 -14.12
N PRO A 137 -0.22 4.55 -15.24
CA PRO A 137 -1.20 4.51 -16.31
C PRO A 137 -1.42 3.07 -16.80
N ALA A 138 -2.68 2.66 -16.87
CA ALA A 138 -3.07 1.30 -17.26
C ALA A 138 -4.47 1.29 -17.89
N GLU A 139 -4.85 0.19 -18.55
CA GLU A 139 -6.25 -0.06 -18.89
C GLU A 139 -7.04 -0.47 -17.63
N PRO A 140 -8.34 -0.11 -17.49
CA PRO A 140 -9.08 -0.28 -16.24
C PRO A 140 -9.23 -1.71 -15.73
N ASP A 141 -9.06 -2.70 -16.61
CA ASP A 141 -9.18 -4.14 -16.36
C ASP A 141 -7.82 -4.86 -16.29
N THR A 142 -6.72 -4.10 -16.25
CA THR A 142 -5.37 -4.66 -16.18
C THR A 142 -5.20 -5.52 -14.92
N GLU A 143 -4.66 -6.72 -15.08
CA GLU A 143 -4.32 -7.59 -13.96
C GLU A 143 -3.21 -6.93 -13.11
N GLY A 144 -3.31 -7.06 -11.79
CA GLY A 144 -2.37 -6.42 -10.85
C GLY A 144 -2.79 -5.02 -10.42
N LEU A 145 -3.90 -4.48 -10.93
CA LEU A 145 -4.54 -3.31 -10.33
C LEU A 145 -5.24 -3.65 -9.01
N GLN A 146 -5.37 -2.64 -8.15
CA GLN A 146 -5.89 -2.78 -6.80
C GLN A 146 -7.32 -3.35 -6.76
N TRP A 147 -7.55 -4.29 -5.85
CA TRP A 147 -8.85 -4.86 -5.56
C TRP A 147 -9.56 -4.17 -4.38
N ASP A 148 -10.88 -4.31 -4.36
CA ASP A 148 -11.73 -3.90 -3.26
C ASP A 148 -12.66 -5.06 -2.88
N LEU A 149 -12.90 -5.22 -1.58
CA LEU A 149 -13.99 -6.05 -1.06
C LEU A 149 -15.08 -5.11 -0.53
N PHE A 150 -16.32 -5.37 -0.91
CA PHE A 150 -17.47 -4.64 -0.39
C PHE A 150 -18.56 -5.63 0.00
N ALA A 151 -19.45 -5.21 0.88
CA ALA A 151 -20.46 -6.09 1.42
C ALA A 151 -21.85 -5.43 1.47
N GLN A 152 -22.88 -6.24 1.25
CA GLN A 152 -24.28 -5.88 1.46
C GLN A 152 -24.88 -6.78 2.53
N THR A 153 -25.85 -6.23 3.27
CA THR A 153 -26.46 -6.94 4.39
C THR A 153 -27.97 -7.00 4.25
N LEU A 154 -28.58 -8.15 4.56
CA LEU A 154 -30.03 -8.31 4.64
C LEU A 154 -30.45 -8.95 5.96
N SER A 155 -31.51 -8.44 6.57
CA SER A 155 -32.08 -9.03 7.78
C SER A 155 -33.28 -9.91 7.45
N ILE A 156 -33.35 -11.09 8.05
CA ILE A 156 -34.51 -11.99 8.01
C ILE A 156 -35.11 -12.01 9.41
N THR A 157 -36.36 -11.57 9.55
CA THR A 157 -37.08 -11.64 10.83
C THR A 157 -37.27 -13.10 11.28
N ALA A 158 -37.42 -13.34 12.58
CA ALA A 158 -37.69 -14.68 13.11
C ALA A 158 -38.93 -15.30 12.45
N GLY A 159 -38.83 -16.55 11.96
CA GLY A 159 -39.89 -17.21 11.18
C GLY A 159 -40.10 -16.64 9.77
N GLY A 160 -39.29 -15.67 9.36
CA GLY A 160 -39.32 -15.07 8.03
C GLY A 160 -38.57 -15.90 6.99
N ARG A 161 -38.85 -15.61 5.73
CA ARG A 161 -38.22 -16.23 4.57
C ARG A 161 -37.76 -15.15 3.59
N LEU A 162 -36.57 -15.33 3.05
CA LEU A 162 -36.05 -14.60 1.90
C LEU A 162 -35.98 -15.56 0.72
N THR A 163 -36.60 -15.19 -0.40
CA THR A 163 -36.42 -15.90 -1.68
C THR A 163 -36.26 -14.86 -2.78
N GLY A 164 -35.17 -14.92 -3.52
CA GLY A 164 -34.94 -14.05 -4.67
C GLY A 164 -33.47 -13.81 -4.94
N THR A 165 -33.19 -12.87 -5.85
CA THR A 165 -31.83 -12.45 -6.17
C THR A 165 -31.21 -11.71 -4.99
N ILE A 166 -29.99 -12.07 -4.62
CA ILE A 166 -29.22 -11.41 -3.57
C ILE A 166 -28.87 -9.97 -3.96
N PRO A 167 -28.66 -9.06 -2.98
CA PRO A 167 -28.37 -7.65 -3.27
C PRO A 167 -27.19 -7.49 -4.23
N VAL A 168 -27.28 -6.51 -5.13
CA VAL A 168 -26.18 -6.07 -6.02
C VAL A 168 -25.49 -7.20 -6.81
N TRP A 169 -26.18 -8.32 -7.06
CA TRP A 169 -25.67 -9.41 -7.89
C TRP A 169 -25.20 -8.91 -9.26
N GLY A 170 -24.03 -9.37 -9.71
CA GLY A 170 -23.42 -8.97 -10.97
C GLY A 170 -22.62 -7.66 -10.94
N THR A 171 -22.56 -6.95 -9.80
CA THR A 171 -21.71 -5.76 -9.64
C THR A 171 -20.26 -6.07 -9.24
N GLY A 172 -19.98 -7.35 -8.96
CA GLY A 172 -18.69 -7.91 -8.58
C GLY A 172 -18.81 -9.43 -8.47
N GLU A 173 -17.70 -10.10 -8.18
CA GLU A 173 -17.65 -11.54 -7.94
C GLU A 173 -18.05 -11.84 -6.48
N LEU A 174 -18.99 -12.74 -6.25
CA LEU A 174 -19.37 -13.15 -4.90
C LEU A 174 -18.26 -13.99 -4.27
N VAL A 175 -17.64 -13.47 -3.22
CA VAL A 175 -16.61 -14.15 -2.43
C VAL A 175 -17.24 -15.01 -1.34
N ALA A 176 -18.24 -14.48 -0.65
CA ALA A 176 -18.93 -15.18 0.42
C ALA A 176 -20.37 -14.69 0.61
N ALA A 177 -21.28 -15.60 0.95
CA ALA A 177 -22.55 -15.31 1.59
C ALA A 177 -22.54 -15.93 2.99
N VAL A 178 -22.64 -15.11 4.04
CA VAL A 178 -22.55 -15.55 5.44
C VAL A 178 -23.88 -15.28 6.16
N SER A 179 -24.30 -16.23 6.99
CA SER A 179 -25.52 -16.17 7.80
C SER A 179 -25.17 -16.27 9.28
N SER A 180 -25.85 -15.49 10.12
CA SER A 180 -25.73 -15.62 11.58
C SER A 180 -27.01 -15.17 12.27
N LEU A 181 -27.33 -15.76 13.41
CA LEU A 181 -28.25 -15.16 14.37
C LEU A 181 -27.63 -13.89 14.94
N VAL A 182 -28.46 -12.88 15.14
CA VAL A 182 -28.07 -11.63 15.81
C VAL A 182 -28.46 -11.76 17.28
N ILE A 183 -27.56 -11.49 18.21
CA ILE A 183 -27.86 -11.47 19.66
C ILE A 183 -28.36 -10.10 20.08
N SER A 184 -27.70 -9.05 19.58
CA SER A 184 -28.11 -7.67 19.84
C SER A 184 -27.80 -6.75 18.67
N ARG A 185 -28.56 -5.66 18.59
CA ARG A 185 -28.44 -4.63 17.57
C ARG A 185 -28.53 -3.26 18.22
N ALA A 186 -27.59 -2.38 17.90
CA ALA A 186 -27.62 -0.98 18.30
C ALA A 186 -27.32 -0.08 17.10
N ASN A 187 -27.91 1.12 17.10
CA ASN A 187 -27.50 2.17 16.17
C ASN A 187 -26.51 3.07 16.89
N VAL A 188 -25.33 3.24 16.33
CA VAL A 188 -24.27 4.07 16.90
C VAL A 188 -24.05 5.28 16.02
N SER A 189 -23.88 6.44 16.66
CA SER A 189 -23.53 7.67 15.99
C SER A 189 -22.53 8.43 16.84
N TYR A 190 -21.45 8.90 16.22
CA TYR A 190 -20.48 9.79 16.87
C TYR A 190 -19.98 10.83 15.88
N ASN A 191 -19.53 11.96 16.41
CA ASN A 191 -18.90 13.01 15.62
C ASN A 191 -17.38 12.86 15.69
N LEU A 192 -16.72 13.04 14.55
CA LEU A 192 -15.27 13.11 14.46
C LEU A 192 -14.87 14.28 13.57
N SER A 193 -13.64 14.75 13.73
CA SER A 193 -13.03 15.73 12.82
C SER A 193 -12.05 14.99 11.93
N GLY A 194 -12.39 14.87 10.65
CA GLY A 194 -11.47 14.40 9.62
C GLY A 194 -10.70 15.56 8.99
N VAL A 195 -9.84 15.24 8.01
CA VAL A 195 -9.04 16.23 7.27
C VAL A 195 -9.93 17.27 6.55
N GLN A 196 -11.11 16.86 6.08
CA GLN A 196 -12.08 17.72 5.40
C GLN A 196 -13.04 18.46 6.36
N GLY A 197 -12.90 18.28 7.68
CA GLY A 197 -13.74 18.92 8.69
C GLY A 197 -14.58 17.94 9.51
N PRO A 198 -15.56 18.45 10.28
CA PRO A 198 -16.40 17.64 11.15
C PRO A 198 -17.38 16.78 10.34
N THR A 199 -17.42 15.48 10.64
CA THR A 199 -18.33 14.50 10.07
C THR A 199 -19.01 13.70 11.17
N THR A 200 -20.28 13.34 10.95
CA THR A 200 -21.00 12.38 11.77
C THR A 200 -20.91 11.00 11.14
N VAL A 201 -20.25 10.06 11.81
CA VAL A 201 -20.29 8.64 11.44
C VAL A 201 -21.52 8.00 12.07
N ARG A 202 -22.21 7.17 11.26
CA ARG A 202 -23.38 6.38 11.68
C ARG A 202 -23.23 4.96 11.17
N TYR A 203 -23.43 4.01 12.06
CA TYR A 203 -23.39 2.59 11.70
C TYR A 203 -24.30 1.79 12.63
N GLN A 204 -24.54 0.56 12.21
CA GLN A 204 -25.25 -0.43 13.00
C GLN A 204 -24.25 -1.39 13.65
N ASP A 205 -24.31 -1.53 14.97
CA ASP A 205 -23.47 -2.44 15.75
C ASP A 205 -24.25 -3.73 16.00
N LEU A 206 -23.71 -4.86 15.55
CA LEU A 206 -24.30 -6.19 15.64
C LEU A 206 -23.40 -7.10 16.48
N VAL A 207 -23.99 -7.73 17.50
CA VAL A 207 -23.38 -8.89 18.15
C VAL A 207 -23.96 -10.14 17.49
N LEU A 208 -23.12 -10.94 16.89
CA LEU A 208 -23.46 -12.18 16.20
C LEU A 208 -23.23 -13.38 17.11
N ASP A 209 -24.09 -14.39 17.01
CA ASP A 209 -23.88 -15.65 17.69
C ASP A 209 -22.86 -16.51 16.93
N SER A 210 -21.68 -16.69 17.53
CA SER A 210 -20.53 -17.40 16.95
C SER A 210 -20.83 -18.84 16.57
N GLU A 211 -21.69 -19.53 17.31
CA GLU A 211 -22.07 -20.92 17.03
C GLU A 211 -23.01 -21.02 15.81
N SER A 212 -23.78 -19.97 15.53
CA SER A 212 -24.71 -19.90 14.40
C SER A 212 -24.11 -19.36 13.10
N LEU A 213 -22.87 -18.84 13.17
CA LEU A 213 -22.18 -18.26 12.03
C LEU A 213 -21.90 -19.35 10.99
N GLU A 214 -22.34 -19.14 9.76
CA GLU A 214 -22.30 -20.15 8.69
C GLU A 214 -22.00 -19.51 7.33
N ASP A 215 -21.10 -20.13 6.58
CA ASP A 215 -20.91 -19.83 5.16
C ASP A 215 -21.97 -20.57 4.34
N ILE A 216 -22.90 -19.81 3.75
CA ILE A 216 -24.00 -20.28 2.91
C ILE A 216 -23.77 -19.96 1.42
N THR A 217 -22.54 -19.66 1.00
CA THR A 217 -22.21 -19.28 -0.38
C THR A 217 -22.68 -20.33 -1.39
N SER A 218 -22.53 -21.62 -1.05
CA SER A 218 -22.97 -22.75 -1.89
C SER A 218 -24.48 -22.84 -2.08
N SER A 219 -25.26 -22.11 -1.29
CA SER A 219 -26.72 -22.02 -1.42
C SER A 219 -27.17 -20.91 -2.37
N VAL A 220 -26.25 -20.05 -2.83
CA VAL A 220 -26.52 -19.06 -3.86
C VAL A 220 -26.35 -19.71 -5.22
N SER A 221 -27.38 -19.63 -6.07
CA SER A 221 -27.32 -20.18 -7.42
C SER A 221 -26.43 -19.34 -8.35
N ASP A 222 -26.08 -19.89 -9.52
CA ASP A 222 -25.35 -19.16 -10.58
C ASP A 222 -26.10 -17.93 -11.12
N ARG A 223 -27.41 -17.82 -10.82
CA ARG A 223 -28.25 -16.65 -11.15
C ARG A 223 -28.31 -15.62 -10.01
N GLY A 224 -27.55 -15.85 -8.93
CA GLY A 224 -27.57 -15.03 -7.74
C GLY A 224 -28.82 -15.21 -6.89
N GLU A 225 -29.56 -16.31 -7.05
CA GLU A 225 -30.78 -16.55 -6.29
C GLU A 225 -30.46 -17.31 -5.00
N LEU A 226 -31.07 -16.88 -3.89
CA LEU A 226 -30.99 -17.53 -2.59
C LEU A 226 -32.40 -17.77 -2.06
N SER A 227 -32.62 -18.93 -1.45
CA SER A 227 -33.78 -19.17 -0.58
C SER A 227 -33.27 -19.49 0.83
N ALA A 228 -33.52 -18.56 1.76
CA ALA A 228 -33.09 -18.68 3.15
C ALA A 228 -34.30 -18.51 4.07
N GLU A 229 -34.39 -19.37 5.07
CA GLU A 229 -35.46 -19.35 6.07
C GLU A 229 -34.86 -19.18 7.46
N SER A 230 -35.58 -18.48 8.34
CA SER A 230 -35.27 -18.44 9.76
C SER A 230 -36.14 -19.47 10.46
N SER A 231 -35.62 -20.69 10.65
CA SER A 231 -36.32 -21.79 11.34
C SER A 231 -36.41 -21.61 12.86
N ASP A 232 -35.66 -20.66 13.41
CA ASP A 232 -35.58 -20.43 14.86
C ASP A 232 -36.75 -19.56 15.35
N HIS A 233 -37.90 -20.19 15.57
CA HIS A 233 -39.04 -19.56 16.24
C HIS A 233 -38.77 -19.20 17.72
N ALA A 234 -37.68 -19.71 18.29
CA ALA A 234 -37.28 -19.48 19.68
C ALA A 234 -36.36 -18.26 19.88
N ALA A 235 -35.65 -17.82 18.84
CA ALA A 235 -34.85 -16.61 18.90
C ALA A 235 -35.75 -15.39 18.61
N SER A 236 -35.93 -14.51 19.61
CA SER A 236 -36.59 -13.21 19.39
C SER A 236 -35.82 -12.31 18.40
N SER A 237 -34.63 -12.73 18.00
CA SER A 237 -33.69 -12.00 17.17
C SER A 237 -33.49 -12.72 15.84
N GLY A 238 -33.82 -12.02 14.75
CA GLY A 238 -33.73 -12.55 13.40
C GLY A 238 -32.30 -12.89 12.96
N ARG A 239 -32.17 -13.46 11.76
CA ARG A 239 -30.87 -13.71 11.12
C ARG A 239 -30.40 -12.49 10.34
N GLN A 240 -29.10 -12.30 10.29
CA GLN A 240 -28.44 -11.36 9.38
C GLN A 240 -27.69 -12.17 8.32
N LEU A 241 -27.89 -11.79 7.07
CA LEU A 241 -27.13 -12.26 5.92
C LEU A 241 -26.15 -11.17 5.49
N PHE A 242 -24.95 -11.59 5.11
CA PHE A 242 -23.86 -10.77 4.61
C PHE A 242 -23.42 -11.31 3.27
N PHE A 243 -23.38 -10.47 2.25
CA PHE A 243 -22.96 -10.84 0.90
C PHE A 243 -21.72 -10.01 0.56
N CYS A 244 -20.58 -10.67 0.52
CA CYS A 244 -19.27 -10.07 0.30
C CYS A 244 -18.84 -10.28 -1.15
N TYR A 245 -18.51 -9.21 -1.84
CA TYR A 245 -18.13 -9.21 -3.24
C TYR A 245 -16.76 -8.58 -3.44
N GLN A 246 -15.99 -9.10 -4.39
CA GLN A 246 -14.74 -8.51 -4.83
C GLN A 246 -14.85 -7.94 -6.24
N LYS A 247 -14.08 -6.89 -6.50
CA LYS A 247 -13.87 -6.31 -7.84
C LYS A 247 -12.59 -5.49 -7.85
N LEU A 248 -12.10 -5.13 -9.04
CA LEU A 248 -11.13 -4.05 -9.15
C LEU A 248 -11.73 -2.76 -8.57
N SER A 249 -10.96 -2.09 -7.71
CA SER A 249 -11.39 -0.87 -7.01
C SER A 249 -11.64 0.28 -7.99
N GLY A 250 -10.84 0.35 -9.05
CA GLY A 250 -10.76 1.52 -9.92
C GLY A 250 -10.12 2.75 -9.25
N ASP A 251 -9.51 2.58 -8.07
CA ASP A 251 -8.82 3.65 -7.36
C ASP A 251 -7.62 4.14 -8.17
N LYS A 252 -7.32 5.44 -8.02
CA LYS A 252 -6.31 6.11 -8.82
C LYS A 252 -5.39 6.95 -7.96
N ASN A 253 -4.10 6.69 -8.08
CA ASN A 253 -3.04 7.53 -7.54
C ASN A 253 -2.90 8.87 -8.30
N LEU A 254 -3.35 8.92 -9.56
CA LEU A 254 -3.50 10.15 -10.34
C LEU A 254 -4.89 10.20 -10.99
N HIS A 255 -5.71 11.16 -10.60
CA HIS A 255 -7.03 11.40 -11.15
C HIS A 255 -7.15 12.80 -11.76
N PHE A 256 -7.75 12.87 -12.94
CA PHE A 256 -8.15 14.12 -13.60
C PHE A 256 -9.23 13.84 -14.65
N ASP A 257 -9.97 14.89 -15.02
CA ASP A 257 -10.95 14.80 -16.08
C ASP A 257 -10.27 14.89 -17.45
N SER A 258 -10.53 13.90 -18.30
CA SER A 258 -10.11 13.89 -19.70
C SER A 258 -11.30 13.57 -20.60
N ASN A 259 -11.43 14.33 -21.70
CA ASN A 259 -12.39 14.02 -22.76
C ASN A 259 -11.84 12.98 -23.76
N ARG A 260 -10.64 12.46 -23.51
CA ARG A 260 -9.96 11.47 -24.35
C ARG A 260 -10.00 10.11 -23.66
N THR A 261 -10.04 9.05 -24.46
CA THR A 261 -10.01 7.65 -23.98
C THR A 261 -9.18 6.77 -24.92
N GLU A 262 -8.29 7.39 -25.68
CA GLU A 262 -7.55 6.74 -26.78
C GLU A 262 -6.33 5.96 -26.25
N SER A 263 -5.82 6.34 -25.08
CA SER A 263 -4.61 5.77 -24.48
C SER A 263 -4.73 5.60 -22.96
N ILE A 264 -3.85 4.79 -22.39
CA ILE A 264 -3.75 4.56 -20.94
C ILE A 264 -3.54 5.87 -20.15
N TRP A 265 -2.82 6.85 -20.72
CA TRP A 265 -2.57 8.14 -20.08
C TRP A 265 -3.80 9.02 -19.97
N ASP A 266 -4.79 8.84 -20.85
CA ASP A 266 -6.03 9.61 -20.78
C ASP A 266 -6.90 9.23 -19.58
N ARG A 267 -6.50 8.19 -18.84
CA ARG A 267 -7.24 7.63 -17.70
C ARG A 267 -6.56 7.90 -16.36
N GLY A 268 -5.50 8.69 -16.30
CA GLY A 268 -4.73 8.90 -15.08
C GLY A 268 -3.85 7.71 -14.76
N SER A 269 -3.64 7.43 -13.47
CA SER A 269 -2.83 6.29 -13.03
C SER A 269 -3.56 5.52 -11.95
N TYR A 270 -3.75 4.23 -12.21
CA TYR A 270 -4.48 3.32 -11.32
C TYR A 270 -3.54 2.83 -10.22
N THR A 271 -4.08 2.75 -9.01
CA THR A 271 -3.37 2.14 -7.89
C THR A 271 -3.20 0.64 -8.16
N VAL A 272 -2.01 0.10 -7.89
CA VAL A 272 -1.73 -1.33 -8.07
C VAL A 272 -2.15 -2.15 -6.84
N ASP A 273 -2.22 -3.48 -6.97
CA ASP A 273 -2.49 -4.37 -5.85
C ASP A 273 -1.24 -4.52 -4.97
N HIS A 274 -1.16 -3.73 -3.92
CA HIS A 274 -0.07 -3.80 -2.92
C HIS A 274 -0.10 -5.05 -2.05
N PHE A 275 -1.09 -5.93 -2.15
CA PHE A 275 -1.17 -7.17 -1.37
C PHE A 275 -0.83 -8.43 -2.20
N SER A 276 -0.32 -8.22 -3.42
CA SER A 276 0.01 -9.26 -4.39
C SER A 276 1.23 -8.87 -5.24
N SER A 277 2.09 -9.83 -5.57
CA SER A 277 3.22 -9.60 -6.48
C SER A 277 2.77 -9.07 -7.84
N LYS A 278 1.52 -9.36 -8.24
CA LYS A 278 0.93 -8.88 -9.49
C LYS A 278 0.96 -7.36 -9.60
N GLY A 279 0.81 -6.63 -8.50
CA GLY A 279 0.90 -5.17 -8.52
C GLY A 279 2.32 -4.67 -8.82
N ALA A 280 3.33 -5.33 -8.24
CA ALA A 280 4.73 -5.06 -8.56
C ALA A 280 5.04 -5.41 -10.02
N ASP A 281 4.51 -6.52 -10.53
CA ASP A 281 4.64 -6.91 -11.94
C ASP A 281 4.04 -5.84 -12.86
N THR A 282 2.87 -5.26 -12.52
CA THR A 282 2.28 -4.14 -13.28
C THR A 282 3.19 -2.92 -13.35
N ILE A 283 3.84 -2.55 -12.24
CA ILE A 283 4.81 -1.43 -12.21
C ILE A 283 6.02 -1.79 -13.09
N CYS A 284 6.60 -2.98 -12.92
CA CYS A 284 7.75 -3.43 -13.69
C CYS A 284 7.45 -3.42 -15.20
N ASP A 285 6.34 -4.02 -15.63
CA ASP A 285 5.91 -4.06 -17.02
C ASP A 285 5.73 -2.65 -17.61
N PHE A 286 5.16 -1.73 -16.83
CA PHE A 286 5.03 -0.33 -17.25
C PHE A 286 6.41 0.32 -17.42
N TRP A 287 7.33 0.13 -16.47
CA TRP A 287 8.66 0.70 -16.54
C TRP A 287 9.49 0.14 -17.70
N GLU A 288 9.49 -1.17 -17.89
CA GLU A 288 10.17 -1.83 -19.00
C GLU A 288 9.67 -1.34 -20.36
N ARG A 289 8.35 -1.16 -20.47
CA ARG A 289 7.73 -0.79 -21.74
C ARG A 289 7.82 0.70 -22.06
N TYR A 290 7.67 1.56 -21.06
CA TYR A 290 7.49 3.00 -21.27
C TYR A 290 8.60 3.84 -20.68
N MET A 291 9.30 3.38 -19.64
CA MET A 291 10.31 4.17 -18.93
C MET A 291 11.74 3.85 -19.36
N PHE A 292 12.07 2.57 -19.57
CA PHE A 292 13.41 2.12 -19.98
C PHE A 292 13.66 2.23 -21.49
N VAL A 293 13.23 3.34 -22.07
CA VAL A 293 13.50 3.68 -23.48
C VAL A 293 14.63 4.70 -23.58
N ASP A 294 15.20 4.86 -24.79
CA ASP A 294 16.14 5.93 -25.12
C ASP A 294 17.34 6.11 -24.15
N GLY A 295 17.84 5.02 -23.58
CA GLY A 295 19.02 5.02 -22.69
C GLY A 295 18.77 5.44 -21.25
N VAL A 296 17.50 5.63 -20.85
CA VAL A 296 17.10 5.95 -19.46
C VAL A 296 17.62 4.90 -18.48
N GLN A 297 17.56 3.62 -18.83
CA GLN A 297 18.04 2.52 -17.98
C GLN A 297 19.54 2.64 -17.66
N ASP A 298 20.37 2.94 -18.67
CA ASP A 298 21.82 3.11 -18.49
C ASP A 298 22.15 4.35 -17.65
N LEU A 299 21.38 5.42 -17.80
CA LEU A 299 21.52 6.61 -16.97
C LEU A 299 21.11 6.33 -15.52
N LEU A 300 19.96 5.68 -15.29
CA LEU A 300 19.53 5.26 -13.95
C LEU A 300 20.55 4.34 -13.29
N ALA A 301 21.15 3.41 -14.02
CA ALA A 301 22.21 2.54 -13.49
C ALA A 301 23.47 3.31 -13.05
N ARG A 302 23.73 4.49 -13.62
CA ARG A 302 24.87 5.34 -13.28
C ARG A 302 24.60 6.29 -12.12
N VAL A 303 23.42 6.90 -12.07
CA VAL A 303 23.14 8.01 -11.13
C VAL A 303 21.92 7.80 -10.25
N GLY A 304 21.08 6.81 -10.54
CA GLY A 304 19.95 6.45 -9.70
C GLY A 304 20.44 5.89 -8.36
N ASN A 305 19.73 6.23 -7.28
CA ASN A 305 20.06 5.78 -5.93
C ASN A 305 18.88 5.06 -5.26
N TYR A 306 17.78 5.74 -4.93
CA TYR A 306 16.57 5.09 -4.42
C TYR A 306 15.36 5.34 -5.34
N GLY A 307 14.73 4.25 -5.77
CA GLY A 307 13.34 4.24 -6.23
C GLY A 307 12.41 4.09 -5.04
N TRP A 308 11.35 4.90 -4.94
CA TRP A 308 10.51 4.93 -3.75
C TRP A 308 9.02 5.06 -4.04
N GLU A 309 8.24 4.66 -3.04
CA GLU A 309 6.85 5.05 -2.82
C GLU A 309 6.78 5.88 -1.52
N ASP A 310 5.90 6.87 -1.49
CA ASP A 310 5.61 7.61 -0.26
C ASP A 310 4.58 6.84 0.59
N SER A 311 4.15 7.44 1.69
CA SER A 311 3.10 6.92 2.57
C SER A 311 1.89 6.44 1.74
N LEU A 312 1.43 5.22 2.00
CA LEU A 312 0.34 4.60 1.25
C LEU A 312 -0.98 5.34 1.46
N GLU A 313 -1.58 5.82 0.37
CA GLU A 313 -2.80 6.63 0.38
C GLU A 313 -3.98 6.02 -0.38
N ILE A 314 -3.98 4.71 -0.37
CA ILE A 314 -4.86 3.86 -1.16
C ILE A 314 -6.28 3.83 -0.59
N ARG A 315 -7.30 4.08 -1.41
CA ARG A 315 -8.69 4.01 -0.93
C ARG A 315 -9.33 2.68 -1.26
N SER A 316 -10.10 2.15 -0.30
CA SER A 316 -10.88 0.91 -0.47
C SER A 316 -12.15 0.96 0.39
N THR A 317 -13.12 0.10 0.11
CA THR A 317 -14.23 -0.19 1.03
C THR A 317 -13.76 -1.16 2.11
N ILE A 318 -13.03 -2.21 1.72
CA ILE A 318 -12.34 -3.14 2.62
C ILE A 318 -11.06 -3.56 1.89
N SER A 319 -9.90 -3.42 2.53
CA SER A 319 -8.61 -3.77 1.95
C SER A 319 -8.58 -5.25 1.54
N TRP A 320 -8.25 -5.54 0.29
CA TRP A 320 -8.46 -6.87 -0.28
C TRP A 320 -7.53 -7.19 -1.43
N THR A 321 -7.31 -8.49 -1.64
CA THR A 321 -6.76 -9.08 -2.87
C THR A 321 -7.39 -10.46 -3.08
N PRO A 322 -7.62 -10.91 -4.33
CA PRO A 322 -8.30 -12.19 -4.59
C PRO A 322 -7.61 -13.41 -3.97
N GLY A 323 -6.28 -13.37 -3.82
CA GLY A 323 -5.51 -14.46 -3.21
C GLY A 323 -5.58 -14.53 -1.69
N LEU A 324 -6.27 -13.58 -1.04
CA LEU A 324 -6.28 -13.46 0.43
C LEU A 324 -6.94 -14.64 1.15
N PRO A 325 -8.10 -15.20 0.71
CA PRO A 325 -8.70 -16.36 1.38
C PRO A 325 -7.77 -17.58 1.41
N ASP A 326 -7.16 -17.91 0.27
CA ASP A 326 -6.23 -19.04 0.16
C ASP A 326 -4.98 -18.82 1.02
N ARG A 327 -4.47 -17.58 1.04
CA ARG A 327 -3.33 -17.19 1.86
C ARG A 327 -3.63 -17.34 3.34
N PHE A 328 -4.77 -16.81 3.76
CA PHE A 328 -5.24 -16.88 5.13
C PHE A 328 -5.40 -18.35 5.59
N GLU A 329 -6.05 -19.20 4.78
CA GLU A 329 -6.23 -20.61 5.13
C GLU A 329 -4.89 -21.35 5.27
N ARG A 330 -3.91 -21.06 4.42
CA ARG A 330 -2.55 -21.62 4.55
C ARG A 330 -1.87 -21.18 5.85
N MET A 331 -2.06 -19.94 6.27
CA MET A 331 -1.41 -19.38 7.47
C MET A 331 -2.06 -19.86 8.77
N PHE A 332 -3.38 -19.93 8.82
CA PHE A 332 -4.13 -20.12 10.06
C PHE A 332 -4.92 -21.43 10.15
N GLY A 333 -5.04 -22.17 9.04
CA GLY A 333 -5.65 -23.50 9.00
C GLY A 333 -7.19 -23.50 9.04
N TYR A 334 -7.83 -22.38 8.71
CA TYR A 334 -9.28 -22.26 8.59
C TYR A 334 -9.70 -21.19 7.57
N ASP A 335 -10.95 -21.23 7.13
CA ASP A 335 -11.46 -20.38 6.05
C ASP A 335 -11.83 -18.95 6.53
N LEU A 336 -11.25 -17.94 5.87
CA LEU A 336 -11.55 -16.51 6.09
C LEU A 336 -13.00 -16.15 5.75
N ARG A 337 -13.60 -16.78 4.73
CA ARG A 337 -14.88 -16.36 4.15
C ARG A 337 -16.01 -16.31 5.16
N LYS A 338 -16.03 -17.28 6.07
CA LYS A 338 -16.97 -17.36 7.20
C LYS A 338 -16.93 -16.11 8.11
N TYR A 339 -15.77 -15.46 8.22
CA TYR A 339 -15.52 -14.36 9.14
C TYR A 339 -15.47 -12.98 8.48
N LEU A 340 -15.72 -12.88 7.17
CA LEU A 340 -15.77 -11.59 6.47
C LEU A 340 -16.74 -10.54 7.07
N PRO A 341 -17.86 -10.89 7.72
CA PRO A 341 -18.67 -9.90 8.42
C PRO A 341 -17.90 -9.09 9.49
N LEU A 342 -16.85 -9.67 10.08
CA LEU A 342 -16.06 -9.03 11.14
C LEU A 342 -15.09 -7.96 10.59
N VAL A 343 -14.72 -8.04 9.30
CA VAL A 343 -13.76 -7.10 8.70
C VAL A 343 -14.44 -5.98 7.90
N MET A 344 -15.76 -5.99 7.77
CA MET A 344 -16.49 -4.99 6.98
C MET A 344 -16.50 -3.57 7.56
N PHE A 345 -15.97 -3.40 8.79
CA PHE A 345 -15.95 -2.12 9.47
C PHE A 345 -14.52 -1.69 9.85
N GLY A 346 -14.11 -0.50 9.39
CA GLY A 346 -12.85 0.15 9.74
C GLY A 346 -11.59 -0.45 9.09
N ASN A 347 -11.75 -1.37 8.13
CA ASN A 347 -10.64 -2.00 7.40
C ASN A 347 -10.51 -1.44 5.98
N ASN A 348 -10.79 -0.14 5.82
CA ASN A 348 -10.92 0.60 4.57
C ASN A 348 -9.73 1.57 4.37
N ASN A 349 -8.53 1.12 4.74
CA ASN A 349 -7.30 1.90 4.98
C ASN A 349 -7.26 2.65 6.33
N ILE A 350 -6.32 2.22 7.18
CA ILE A 350 -6.06 2.76 8.51
C ILE A 350 -5.37 4.12 8.36
N ASN A 351 -6.06 5.17 8.84
CA ASN A 351 -5.62 6.58 8.95
C ASN A 351 -6.07 7.56 7.85
N LEU A 352 -6.75 7.12 6.79
CA LEU A 352 -7.24 8.02 5.74
C LEU A 352 -8.77 8.12 5.67
N GLN A 353 -9.46 7.00 5.85
CA GLN A 353 -10.91 6.93 5.70
C GLN A 353 -11.62 6.69 7.05
N ASN A 354 -11.11 7.32 8.12
CA ASN A 354 -11.68 7.22 9.47
C ASN A 354 -13.13 7.76 9.58
N THR A 355 -13.57 8.56 8.61
CA THR A 355 -14.93 9.09 8.46
C THR A 355 -15.87 8.16 7.71
N GLU A 356 -15.38 7.09 7.11
CA GLU A 356 -16.17 6.17 6.28
C GLU A 356 -15.95 4.70 6.66
N PRO A 357 -15.97 4.32 7.96
CA PRO A 357 -15.57 2.98 8.39
C PRO A 357 -16.54 1.87 7.96
N GLY A 358 -17.55 2.11 7.13
CA GLY A 358 -18.60 1.16 6.79
C GLY A 358 -19.89 1.37 7.59
N SER A 359 -20.99 0.79 7.12
CA SER A 359 -22.34 1.01 7.65
C SER A 359 -22.77 0.02 8.72
N THR A 360 -22.06 -1.11 8.85
CA THR A 360 -22.37 -2.19 9.78
C THR A 360 -21.07 -2.67 10.42
N ARG A 361 -21.04 -2.74 11.75
CA ARG A 361 -19.98 -3.35 12.53
C ARG A 361 -20.49 -4.64 13.15
N CYS A 362 -19.72 -5.71 13.01
CA CYS A 362 -20.05 -7.00 13.59
C CYS A 362 -18.98 -7.41 14.59
N VAL A 363 -19.41 -7.96 15.73
CA VAL A 363 -18.57 -8.66 16.70
C VAL A 363 -19.23 -10.00 17.05
N LEU A 364 -18.46 -10.96 17.52
CA LEU A 364 -18.98 -12.25 18.00
C LEU A 364 -19.29 -12.21 19.50
N ASN A 365 -20.16 -13.09 19.98
CA ASN A 365 -20.38 -13.35 21.42
C ASN A 365 -19.25 -14.18 22.08
N THR A 366 -18.02 -14.11 21.56
CA THR A 366 -16.84 -14.71 22.16
C THR A 366 -16.16 -13.75 23.14
N PRO A 367 -15.30 -14.22 24.06
CA PRO A 367 -14.64 -13.35 25.03
C PRO A 367 -13.82 -12.19 24.41
N ASP A 368 -13.29 -12.38 23.20
CA ASP A 368 -12.52 -11.39 22.44
C ASP A 368 -13.34 -10.63 21.40
N GLY A 369 -14.65 -10.89 21.29
CA GLY A 369 -15.51 -10.27 20.28
C GLY A 369 -15.23 -10.72 18.84
N GLY A 370 -14.43 -11.77 18.64
CA GLY A 370 -13.95 -12.19 17.32
C GLY A 370 -12.72 -11.43 16.82
N GLN A 371 -12.04 -10.67 17.69
CA GLN A 371 -10.85 -9.89 17.33
C GLN A 371 -9.70 -10.76 16.82
N GLY A 372 -9.56 -12.00 17.28
CA GLY A 372 -8.57 -12.95 16.76
C GLY A 372 -8.65 -13.11 15.24
N TYR A 373 -9.87 -13.29 14.70
CA TYR A 373 -10.10 -13.44 13.26
C TYR A 373 -9.72 -12.18 12.47
N VAL A 374 -9.97 -10.99 13.03
CA VAL A 374 -9.60 -9.72 12.40
C VAL A 374 -8.08 -9.54 12.39
N ASN A 375 -7.40 -9.91 13.48
CA ASN A 375 -5.94 -9.85 13.57
C ASN A 375 -5.28 -10.80 12.57
N ASP A 376 -5.81 -12.02 12.42
CA ASP A 376 -5.30 -13.00 11.47
C ASP A 376 -5.52 -12.52 10.02
N TYR A 377 -6.63 -11.82 9.75
CA TYR A 377 -6.86 -11.17 8.45
C TYR A 377 -5.82 -10.07 8.17
N HIS A 378 -5.51 -9.23 9.16
CA HIS A 378 -4.45 -8.22 9.03
C HIS A 378 -3.08 -8.85 8.81
N ALA A 379 -2.77 -9.94 9.51
CA ALA A 379 -1.52 -10.67 9.33
C ALA A 379 -1.42 -11.29 7.93
N ALA A 380 -2.50 -11.85 7.39
CA ALA A 380 -2.55 -12.36 6.02
C ALA A 380 -2.40 -11.24 4.97
N LEU A 381 -3.04 -10.08 5.17
CA LEU A 381 -2.82 -8.91 4.31
C LEU A 381 -1.35 -8.44 4.37
N ALA A 382 -0.77 -8.36 5.56
CA ALA A 382 0.61 -7.93 5.74
C ALA A 382 1.62 -8.90 5.11
N GLU A 383 1.35 -10.21 5.12
CA GLU A 383 2.17 -11.20 4.39
C GLU A 383 2.06 -11.03 2.86
N GLY A 384 0.98 -10.44 2.36
CA GLY A 384 0.85 -10.09 0.94
C GLY A 384 1.54 -8.81 0.53
N TYR A 385 1.84 -7.94 1.49
CA TYR A 385 2.54 -6.69 1.28
C TYR A 385 4.06 -6.84 1.24
N GLN A 386 4.61 -7.86 1.91
CA GLN A 386 6.04 -8.20 1.92
C GLN A 386 6.48 -8.82 0.60
#